data_AF-A0A7C2VBT4-F1
#
_entry.id   AF-A0A7C2VBT4-F1
#
_cell.length_a   1.000
_cell.length_b   1.000
_cell.length_c   1.000
_cell.angle_alpha   90.00
_cell.angle_beta   90.00
_cell.angle_gamma   90.00
#
_symmetry.space_group_name_H-M   'P 1'
#
loop_
_entity.id
_entity.type
_entity.pdbx_description
1 polymer ?
#
loop_
_entity_poly.entity_id
_entity_poly.type
_entity_poly.pdbx_seq_one_letter_code
_entity_poly.pdbx_strand_id
1 'polypeptide(L)' 'MPRAHRHYIPGCVWRITHRCHKQEFLLRFEKDRKRWRHWLFEAKKRYGLCVLNYIVTSNHVHL' A
#
# COMPACT_ATOMS: atom_id res chain seq x y z
N MET A 1 8.13 -17.92 0.70
CA MET A 1 7.31 -18.01 1.93
C MET A 1 5.85 -18.16 1.54
N PRO A 2 5.12 -19.13 2.11
CA PRO A 2 3.68 -19.23 1.89
C PRO A 2 2.99 -17.95 2.37
N ARG A 3 2.05 -17.45 1.57
CA ARG A 3 1.25 -16.29 1.93
C ARG A 3 0.24 -16.74 2.98
N ALA A 4 0.24 -16.10 4.15
CA ALA A 4 -0.75 -16.36 5.18
C ALA A 4 -2.18 -16.19 4.63
N HIS A 5 -3.12 -16.99 5.12
CA HIS A 5 -4.52 -16.84 4.78
C HIS A 5 -4.98 -15.42 5.12
N ARG A 6 -5.60 -14.75 4.13
CA ARG A 6 -6.15 -13.41 4.31
C ARG A 6 -7.55 -13.54 4.90
N HIS A 7 -7.66 -13.39 6.22
CA HIS A 7 -8.94 -13.25 6.88
C HIS A 7 -9.32 -11.77 6.92
N TYR A 8 -10.57 -11.45 6.59
CA TYR A 8 -11.12 -10.12 6.84
C TYR A 8 -11.96 -10.19 8.09
N ILE A 9 -11.62 -9.36 9.07
CA ILE A 9 -12.36 -9.20 10.32
C ILE A 9 -12.78 -7.73 10.38
N PRO A 10 -14.09 -7.43 10.33
CA PRO A 10 -14.61 -6.08 10.45
C PRO A 10 -14.15 -5.42 11.76
N GLY A 11 -13.84 -4.12 11.72
CA GLY A 11 -13.45 -3.33 12.90
C GLY A 11 -11.98 -3.47 13.33
N CYS A 12 -11.22 -4.44 12.78
CA CYS A 12 -9.79 -4.55 13.06
C CYS A 12 -8.96 -3.57 12.21
N VAL A 13 -7.80 -3.17 12.75
CA VAL A 13 -6.77 -2.42 12.04
C VAL A 13 -5.82 -3.39 11.36
N TRP A 14 -5.44 -3.09 10.12
CA TRP A 14 -4.59 -3.94 9.29
C TRP A 14 -3.31 -3.19 8.93
N ARG A 15 -2.16 -3.87 9.08
CA ARG A 15 -0.89 -3.43 8.51
C ARG A 15 -0.65 -4.18 7.20
N ILE A 16 -0.62 -3.46 6.09
CA ILE A 16 -0.43 -4.01 4.75
C ILE A 16 0.98 -3.65 4.28
N THR A 17 1.70 -4.66 3.78
CA THR A 17 2.99 -4.44 3.14
C THR A 17 2.96 -4.98 1.73
N HIS A 18 3.50 -4.22 0.79
CA HIS A 18 3.62 -4.64 -0.60
C HIS A 18 4.98 -4.24 -1.15
N ARG A 19 5.69 -5.21 -1.73
CA ARG A 19 6.99 -5.01 -2.36
C ARG A 19 6.80 -4.95 -3.88
N CYS A 20 7.58 -4.10 -4.54
CA CYS A 20 7.64 -4.05 -5.99
C CYS A 20 8.04 -5.40 -6.58
N HIS A 21 7.59 -5.65 -7.81
CA HIS A 21 7.90 -6.88 -8.53
C HIS A 21 9.42 -7.07 -8.63
N LYS A 22 9.89 -8.32 -8.45
CA LYS A 22 11.33 -8.66 -8.44
C LYS A 22 12.19 -7.84 -7.47
N GLN A 23 11.57 -7.19 -6.46
CA GLN A 23 12.23 -6.28 -5.53
C GLN A 23 12.86 -5.04 -6.20
N GLU A 24 12.45 -4.71 -7.42
CA GLU A 24 12.98 -3.59 -8.19
C GLU A 24 12.54 -2.24 -7.60
N PHE A 25 13.30 -1.18 -7.90
CA PHE A 25 13.02 0.17 -7.44
C PHE A 25 12.01 0.91 -8.34
N LEU A 26 10.81 0.34 -8.52
CA LEU A 26 9.77 0.90 -9.40
C LEU A 26 9.15 2.21 -8.85
N LEU A 27 9.44 2.55 -7.58
CA LEU A 27 9.00 3.78 -6.92
C LEU A 27 10.19 4.72 -6.61
N ARG A 28 11.29 4.58 -7.37
CA ARG A 28 12.55 5.33 -7.17
C ARG A 28 12.36 6.83 -7.26
N PHE A 29 11.59 7.31 -8.23
CA PHE A 29 11.43 8.73 -8.47
C PHE A 29 10.22 9.28 -7.71
N GLU A 30 10.31 10.56 -7.35
CA GLU A 30 9.24 11.23 -6.61
C GLU A 30 7.92 11.22 -7.38
N LYS A 31 7.95 11.36 -8.71
CA LYS A 31 6.77 11.28 -9.58
C LYS A 31 5.99 9.97 -9.40
N ASP A 32 6.69 8.85 -9.23
CA ASP A 32 6.07 7.53 -9.09
C ASP A 32 5.43 7.39 -7.72
N ARG A 33 6.10 7.89 -6.67
CA ARG A 33 5.54 7.95 -5.30
C ARG A 33 4.33 8.88 -5.20
N LYS A 34 4.35 10.02 -5.90
CA LYS A 34 3.21 10.94 -6.02
C LYS A 34 2.04 10.26 -6.73
N ARG A 35 2.29 9.54 -7.82
CA ARG A 35 1.26 8.78 -8.54
C ARG A 35 0.65 7.68 -7.69
N TRP A 36 1.47 6.96 -6.92
CA TRP A 36 0.97 5.96 -5.96
C TRP A 36 0.07 6.60 -4.90
N ARG A 37 0.47 7.74 -4.32
CA ARG A 37 -0.32 8.46 -3.32
C ARG A 37 -1.66 8.95 -3.87
N HIS A 38 -1.68 9.43 -5.10
CA HIS A 38 -2.92 9.79 -5.80
C HIS A 38 -3.88 8.59 -5.87
N TRP A 39 -3.39 7.41 -6.25
CA TRP A 39 -4.23 6.21 -6.29
C TRP A 39 -4.69 5.73 -4.91
N LEU A 40 -3.86 5.90 -3.86
CA LEU A 40 -4.30 5.63 -2.49
C LEU A 40 -5.47 6.53 -2.08
N PHE A 41 -5.42 7.81 -2.47
CA PHE A 41 -6.50 8.77 -2.20
C PHE A 41 -7.79 8.42 -2.95
N GLU A 42 -7.70 8.05 -4.23
CA GLU A 42 -8.86 7.59 -5.01
C GLU A 42 -9.44 6.30 -4.43
N ALA A 43 -8.61 5.34 -4.00
CA ALA A 43 -9.06 4.12 -3.35
C ALA A 43 -9.76 4.41 -2.01
N LYS A 44 -9.23 5.33 -1.20
CA LYS A 44 -9.88 5.77 0.04
C LYS A 44 -11.29 6.28 -0.21
N LYS A 45 -11.48 7.14 -1.22
CA LYS A 45 -12.81 7.66 -1.59
C LYS A 45 -13.74 6.56 -2.09
N ARG A 46 -13.25 5.73 -3.02
CA ARG A 46 -14.05 4.70 -3.70
C ARG A 46 -14.54 3.60 -2.76
N TYR A 47 -13.72 3.22 -1.79
CA TYR A 47 -13.97 2.06 -0.91
C TYR A 47 -14.23 2.44 0.55
N GLY A 48 -14.30 3.73 0.89
CA GLY A 48 -14.54 4.18 2.26
C GLY A 48 -13.43 3.79 3.25
N LEU A 49 -12.18 3.65 2.79
CA LEU A 49 -11.08 3.17 3.62
C LEU A 49 -10.65 4.22 4.66
N CYS A 50 -10.44 3.79 5.90
CA CYS A 50 -9.74 4.59 6.90
C CYS A 50 -8.23 4.30 6.84
N VAL A 51 -7.47 5.21 6.23
CA VAL A 51 -6.01 5.14 6.20
C VAL A 51 -5.45 5.88 7.40
N LEU A 52 -4.83 5.15 8.33
CA LEU A 52 -4.25 5.70 9.56
C LEU A 52 -2.84 6.24 9.33
N ASN A 53 -2.02 5.53 8.55
CA ASN A 53 -0.68 5.96 8.19
C ASN A 53 -0.27 5.30 6.86
N TYR A 54 0.77 5.82 6.21
CA TYR A 54 1.37 5.17 5.05
C TYR A 54 2.81 5.64 4.84
N ILE A 55 3.63 4.79 4.22
CA ILE A 55 4.94 5.19 3.70
C ILE A 55 5.21 4.51 2.36
N VAL A 56 5.80 5.27 1.44
CA VAL A 56 6.18 4.82 0.10
C VAL A 56 7.69 4.96 -0.02
N THR A 57 8.39 3.84 0.02
CA THR A 57 9.84 3.81 -0.25
C THR A 57 10.08 3.58 -1.75
N SER A 58 11.34 3.44 -2.16
CA SER A 58 11.70 3.21 -3.55
C SER A 58 11.29 1.83 -4.09
N ASN A 59 11.07 0.82 -3.24
CA ASN A 59 10.75 -0.56 -3.67
C ASN A 59 9.64 -1.25 -2.86
N HIS A 60 9.06 -0.59 -1.86
CA HIS A 60 7.96 -1.16 -1.09
C HIS A 60 7.10 -0.09 -0.43
N VAL A 61 5.89 -0.47 -0.08
CA VAL A 61 4.91 0.38 0.59
C VAL A 61 4.43 -0.28 1.88
N HIS A 62 4.14 0.54 2.89
CA HIS A 62 3.41 0.14 4.08
C HIS A 62 2.14 0.99 4.18
N LEU A 63 1.04 0.33 4.51
CA LEU A 63 -0.25 0.92 4.86
C LEU A 63 -0.68 0.39 6.24
#